data_AF-A0A3M3X7D6-F1
#
_entry.id   AF-A0A3M3X7D6-F1
#
_cell.length_a   1.000
_cell.length_b   1.000
_cell.length_c   1.000
_cell.angle_alpha   90.00
_cell.angle_beta   90.00
_cell.angle_gamma   90.00
#
_symmetry.space_group_name_H-M   'P 1'
#
loop_
_entity.id
_entity.type
_entity.pdbx_description
1 polymer ?
#
loop_
_entity_poly.entity_id
_entity_poly.type
_entity_poly.pdbx_seq_one_letter_code
_entity_poly.pdbx_strand_id
1 'polypeptide(L)'
;MQPGDSVAILLERSLDLLASQLAVLKCSAVYVPLDINVPVERQTFMIEDSQARVLLTHSQMSLTTAAQRVDLDNLTLDGLKDTDLALPQSS
;
A
#
# COMPACT_ATOMS: atom_id res chain seq x y z
N MET A 1 11.38 1.81 4.18
CA MET A 1 10.30 2.68 4.68
C MET A 1 10.80 3.36 5.93
N GLN A 2 10.55 4.65 6.06
CA GLN A 2 10.80 5.46 7.25
C GLN A 2 9.45 5.97 7.79
N PRO A 3 9.35 6.28 9.10
CA PRO A 3 8.15 6.91 9.64
C PRO A 3 7.78 8.18 8.85
N GLY A 4 6.50 8.34 8.53
CA GLY A 4 5.99 9.45 7.73
C GLY A 4 6.10 9.29 6.21
N ASP A 5 6.73 8.22 5.69
CA ASP A 5 6.67 7.91 4.26
C ASP A 5 5.22 7.65 3.81
N SER A 6 4.89 8.06 2.58
CA SER A 6 3.58 7.81 1.95
C SER A 6 3.54 6.45 1.23
N VAL A 7 2.43 5.72 1.40
CA VAL A 7 2.13 4.45 0.71
C VAL A 7 0.77 4.55 0.02
N ALA A 8 0.75 4.50 -1.30
CA ALA A 8 -0.50 4.48 -2.07
C ALA A 8 -1.18 3.12 -1.97
N ILE A 9 -2.51 3.12 -1.86
CA ILE A 9 -3.33 1.89 -1.83
C ILE A 9 -4.40 2.01 -2.93
N LEU A 10 -4.33 1.14 -3.93
CA LEU A 10 -5.32 0.98 -4.99
C LEU A 10 -5.93 -0.42 -4.87
N LEU A 11 -6.95 -0.53 -4.02
CA LEU A 11 -7.63 -1.81 -3.75
C LEU A 11 -9.13 -1.56 -3.59
N GLU A 12 -9.91 -2.53 -4.05
CA GLU A 12 -11.34 -2.57 -3.75
C GLU A 12 -11.56 -2.89 -2.26
N ARG A 13 -12.80 -2.68 -1.78
CA ARG A 13 -13.20 -3.08 -0.42
C ARG A 13 -12.99 -4.58 -0.25
N SER A 14 -11.99 -4.95 0.55
CA SER A 14 -11.50 -6.32 0.71
C SER A 14 -10.73 -6.47 2.04
N LEU A 15 -10.35 -7.71 2.37
CA LEU A 15 -9.43 -7.96 3.48
C LEU A 15 -8.03 -7.41 3.19
N ASP A 16 -7.58 -7.46 1.94
CA ASP A 16 -6.28 -6.92 1.52
C ASP A 16 -6.20 -5.41 1.73
N LEU A 17 -7.30 -4.70 1.53
CA LEU A 17 -7.39 -3.26 1.85
C LEU A 17 -7.16 -3.01 3.35
N LEU A 18 -7.80 -3.79 4.22
CA LEU A 18 -7.64 -3.66 5.68
C LEU A 18 -6.23 -4.05 6.12
N ALA A 19 -5.71 -5.18 5.60
CA ALA A 19 -4.36 -5.64 5.88
C ALA A 19 -3.31 -4.62 5.43
N SER A 20 -3.49 -4.01 4.25
CA SER A 20 -2.62 -2.96 3.73
C SER A 20 -2.60 -1.72 4.61
N GLN A 21 -3.76 -1.24 5.05
CA GLN A 21 -3.85 -0.10 5.98
C GLN A 21 -3.12 -0.42 7.30
N LEU A 22 -3.37 -1.59 7.88
CA LEU A 22 -2.69 -2.03 9.09
C LEU A 22 -1.18 -2.14 8.88
N ALA A 23 -0.71 -2.70 7.77
CA ALA A 23 0.70 -2.82 7.45
C ALA A 23 1.38 -1.45 7.37
N VAL A 24 0.73 -0.47 6.72
CA VAL A 24 1.24 0.91 6.65
C VAL A 24 1.34 1.54 8.05
N LEU A 25 0.31 1.37 8.88
CA LEU A 25 0.32 1.87 10.26
C LEU A 25 1.40 1.18 11.11
N LYS A 26 1.64 -0.13 10.93
CA LYS A 26 2.74 -0.84 11.60
C LYS A 26 4.12 -0.26 11.24
N CYS A 27 4.27 0.32 10.05
CA CYS A 27 5.49 0.99 9.62
C CYS A 27 5.59 2.46 10.06
N SER A 28 4.62 2.96 10.85
CA SER A 28 4.49 4.41 11.17
C SER A 28 4.45 5.29 9.92
N ALA A 29 3.93 4.75 8.81
CA ALA A 29 3.78 5.41 7.53
C ALA A 29 2.34 5.92 7.36
N VAL A 30 2.11 6.71 6.31
CA VAL A 30 0.78 7.26 5.98
C VAL A 30 0.30 6.60 4.69
N TYR A 31 -0.95 6.13 4.67
CA TYR A 31 -1.51 5.60 3.44
C TYR A 31 -2.25 6.68 2.65
N VAL A 32 -2.18 6.60 1.33
CA VAL A 32 -2.88 7.47 0.37
C VAL A 32 -3.92 6.61 -0.35
N PRO A 33 -5.22 6.75 -0.03
CA PRO A 33 -6.26 5.95 -0.66
C PRO A 33 -6.51 6.43 -2.10
N LEU A 34 -6.49 5.50 -3.05
CA LEU A 34 -6.83 5.74 -4.44
C LEU A 34 -8.21 5.15 -4.76
N ASP A 35 -9.02 5.90 -5.50
CA ASP A 35 -10.32 5.42 -5.98
C ASP A 35 -10.13 4.62 -7.28
N ILE A 36 -10.56 3.37 -7.28
CA ILE A 36 -10.50 2.48 -8.46
C ILE A 36 -11.36 2.98 -9.61
N ASN A 37 -12.38 3.81 -9.34
CA ASN A 37 -13.36 4.25 -10.33
C ASN A 37 -12.91 5.52 -11.06
N VAL A 38 -11.82 6.15 -10.62
CA VAL A 38 -11.27 7.31 -11.33
C VAL A 38 -10.37 6.85 -12.48
N PRO A 39 -10.20 7.66 -13.54
CA PRO A 39 -9.29 7.34 -14.64
C PRO A 39 -7.85 7.09 -14.17
N VAL A 40 -7.14 6.20 -14.86
CA VAL A 40 -5.76 5.79 -14.56
C VAL A 40 -4.82 7.00 -14.47
N GLU A 41 -5.00 8.00 -15.33
CA GLU A 41 -4.19 9.22 -15.34
C GLU A 41 -4.31 9.99 -14.01
N ARG A 42 -5.52 9.99 -13.42
CA ARG A 42 -5.77 10.63 -12.12
C ARG A 42 -5.15 9.81 -10.99
N GLN A 43 -5.18 8.49 -11.09
CA GLN A 43 -4.52 7.61 -10.12
C GLN A 43 -3.00 7.83 -10.13
N THR A 44 -2.37 7.85 -11.32
CA THR A 44 -0.94 8.13 -11.48
C THR A 44 -0.58 9.50 -10.90
N PHE A 45 -1.34 10.54 -11.26
CA PHE A 45 -1.13 11.89 -10.74
C PHE A 45 -1.16 11.94 -9.20
N MET A 46 -2.14 11.29 -8.57
CA MET A 46 -2.24 11.25 -7.10
C MET A 46 -1.05 10.54 -6.44
N ILE A 47 -0.52 9.48 -7.07
CA ILE A 47 0.66 8.77 -6.56
C ILE A 47 1.90 9.67 -6.63
N GLU A 48 2.08 10.38 -7.74
CA GLU A 48 3.19 11.30 -7.94
C GLU A 48 3.11 12.52 -7.02
N ASP A 49 1.94 13.15 -6.91
CA ASP A 49 1.72 14.31 -6.04
C ASP A 49 1.93 13.97 -4.56
N SER A 50 1.44 12.81 -4.12
CA SER A 50 1.63 12.34 -2.74
C SER A 50 3.04 11.84 -2.42
N GLN A 51 3.92 11.77 -3.43
CA GLN A 51 5.28 11.23 -3.33
C GLN A 51 5.29 9.82 -2.70
N ALA A 52 4.25 9.02 -2.99
CA ALA A 52 4.15 7.68 -2.44
C ALA A 52 5.33 6.83 -2.92
N ARG A 53 6.08 6.25 -1.98
CA ARG A 53 7.24 5.40 -2.31
C ARG A 53 6.82 4.01 -2.77
N VAL A 54 5.66 3.56 -2.30
CA VAL A 54 5.13 2.21 -2.54
C VAL A 54 3.68 2.33 -2.98
N LEU A 55 3.29 1.50 -3.94
CA LEU A 55 1.90 1.27 -4.34
C LEU A 55 1.52 -0.17 -3.99
N LEU A 56 0.52 -0.34 -3.13
CA LEU A 56 -0.12 -1.62 -2.83
C LEU A 56 -1.37 -1.78 -3.71
N THR A 57 -1.42 -2.86 -4.49
CA THR A 57 -2.49 -3.11 -5.47
C THR A 57 -2.61 -4.60 -5.79
N HIS A 58 -3.58 -4.98 -6.63
CA HIS A 58 -3.62 -6.29 -7.29
C HIS A 58 -3.07 -6.23 -8.72
N SER A 59 -2.54 -7.34 -9.20
CA SER A 59 -1.90 -7.48 -10.52
C SER A 59 -2.83 -7.15 -11.69
N GLN A 60 -4.14 -7.34 -11.52
CA GLN A 60 -5.16 -6.98 -12.52
C GLN A 60 -5.27 -5.47 -12.79
N MET A 61 -4.81 -4.61 -11.88
CA MET A 61 -4.86 -3.16 -12.05
C MET A 61 -3.75 -2.69 -12.98
N SER A 62 -4.09 -2.19 -14.16
CA SER A 62 -3.13 -1.65 -15.12
C SER A 62 -2.84 -0.19 -14.82
N LEU A 63 -1.68 0.09 -14.24
CA LEU A 63 -1.24 1.42 -13.82
C LEU A 63 0.28 1.50 -13.85
N THR A 64 0.80 2.55 -14.51
CA THR A 64 2.23 2.86 -14.54
C THR A 64 2.53 3.98 -13.56
N THR A 65 3.55 3.80 -12.73
CA THR A 65 4.00 4.78 -11.74
C THR A 65 5.49 4.60 -11.43
N ALA A 66 6.13 5.65 -10.91
CA ALA A 66 7.49 5.60 -10.38
C ALA A 66 7.58 4.96 -8.98
N ALA A 67 6.46 4.81 -8.27
CA ALA A 67 6.41 4.15 -6.97
C ALA A 67 6.75 2.65 -7.10
N GLN A 68 7.36 2.07 -6.07
CA GLN A 68 7.57 0.63 -6.01
C GLN A 68 6.22 -0.08 -5.91
N ARG A 69 5.81 -0.76 -6.97
CA ARG A 69 4.55 -1.52 -7.01
C ARG A 69 4.71 -2.88 -6.30
N VAL A 70 3.71 -3.22 -5.50
CA VAL A 70 3.57 -4.52 -4.84
C VAL A 70 2.19 -5.08 -5.17
N ASP A 71 2.17 -6.16 -5.95
CA ASP A 71 0.96 -6.92 -6.27
C ASP A 71 0.69 -7.95 -5.17
N LEU A 72 -0.32 -7.69 -4.35
CA LEU A 72 -0.61 -8.50 -3.15
C LEU A 72 -1.03 -9.94 -3.48
N ASP A 73 -1.72 -10.11 -4.61
CA ASP A 73 -2.19 -11.38 -5.15
C ASP A 73 -1.06 -12.27 -5.70
N ASN A 74 0.13 -11.71 -5.92
CA ASN A 74 1.31 -12.42 -6.40
C ASN A 74 2.43 -12.52 -5.35
N LEU A 75 2.18 -12.07 -4.12
CA LEU A 75 3.19 -11.98 -3.08
C LEU A 75 3.28 -13.29 -2.28
N THR A 76 4.42 -13.99 -2.38
CA THR A 76 4.71 -15.17 -1.53
C THR A 76 5.30 -14.74 -0.19
N LEU A 77 4.66 -15.14 0.91
CA LEU A 77 5.07 -14.78 2.28
C LEU A 77 5.74 -15.93 3.05
N ASP A 78 5.78 -17.14 2.49
CA ASP A 78 6.15 -18.40 3.17
C ASP A 78 7.56 -18.42 3.80
N GLY A 79 8.45 -17.51 3.39
CA GLY A 79 9.81 -17.38 3.91
C GLY A 79 10.02 -16.27 4.95
N LEU A 80 8.98 -15.51 5.29
CA LEU A 80 9.06 -14.46 6.30
C LEU A 80 8.99 -15.11 7.68
N LYS A 81 10.06 -14.95 8.48
CA LYS A 81 10.10 -15.46 9.86
C LYS A 81 8.97 -14.85 10.68
N ASP A 82 8.44 -15.68 11.57
CA ASP A 82 7.24 -15.45 12.36
C ASP A 82 7.15 -14.01 12.87
N THR A 83 6.03 -13.42 12.51
CA THR A 83 5.72 -12.00 12.54
C THR A 83 5.78 -11.52 13.97
N ASP A 84 6.76 -10.67 14.28
CA ASP A 84 6.70 -9.93 15.54
C ASP A 84 5.44 -9.04 15.49
N LEU A 85 4.40 -9.52 16.17
CA LEU A 85 3.18 -8.79 16.49
C LEU A 85 3.34 -8.06 17.82
N ALA A 86 4.55 -7.94 18.40
CA ALA A 86 4.81 -7.03 19.50
C ALA A 86 4.61 -5.58 19.03
N LEU A 87 3.36 -5.16 18.97
CA LEU A 87 2.93 -3.80 18.79
C LEU A 87 3.00 -3.14 20.17
N PRO A 88 4.02 -2.30 20.47
CA PRO A 88 3.80 -1.24 21.44
C PRO A 88 2.71 -0.33 20.84
N GLN A 89 1.45 -0.62 21.19
CA GLN A 89 0.36 0.34 21.04
C GLN A 89 0.73 1.47 22.00
N SER A 90 1.05 2.65 21.47
CA SER A 90 1.22 3.83 22.31
C SER A 90 -0.09 4.01 23.09
N SER A 91 -0.01 3.90 24.42
CA SER A 91 -1.07 4.33 25.32
C SER A 91 -1.18 5.85 25.33
#